data_AF-A0A7S1XE37-F1
#
_entry.id   AF-A0A7S1XE37-F1
#
_cell.length_a   1.000
_cell.length_b   1.000
_cell.length_c   1.000
_cell.angle_alpha   90.00
_cell.angle_beta   90.00
_cell.angle_gamma   90.00
#
_symmetry.space_group_name_H-M   'P 1'
#
loop_
_entity.id
_entity.type
_entity.pdbx_description
1 polymer ?
#
loop_
_entity_poly.entity_id
_entity_poly.type
_entity_poly.pdbx_seq_one_letter_code
_entity_poly.pdbx_strand_id
1 'polypeptide(L)'
;GSHCVDRVQGSKAYDVDGNEFIDYIGSWGPAIVGAANEEVNDALKKAIDKGTSFGAPCPLENELAKAVIDAVPSIEMVRFVNSGTEACMAVLRVMRAFTGREKLIKFSGCYHGHADMFLVQAGSGVLTLGLPDSPGVPKSSTATTLVAKYNDLGSVKEIFEANKGEIAGVILEPVVGNSGFIAPDIEFLRGLRELTTQEGALLCFDEVMTGFRIAYGGAQSHWGITPDLSTFGKVIGGGLPVGAYGGRKDIMEMVAPAGPVYQAGTLSGNPLAMTAGIKTLEILRRPDSYPYLDQITKRLISGLLDACHRNGHAAHGGSISAMFGFFFNEQPVKSFEDAAKSDSAKFAKFHRGMLEHGIYLAPSMYEAGFTSLAHTEADIDRTIEAANLVLSQISP
;
A
#
# COMPACT_ATOMS: atom_id res chain seq x y z
N GLY A 1 -24.29 9.64 -1.18
CA GLY A 1 -23.40 10.79 -1.46
C GLY A 1 -22.04 10.46 -0.91
N SER A 2 -20.97 11.11 -1.39
CA SER A 2 -19.68 11.04 -0.69
C SER A 2 -19.87 11.59 0.73
N HIS A 3 -19.65 10.76 1.75
CA HIS A 3 -19.66 11.22 3.14
C HIS A 3 -18.52 12.23 3.31
N CYS A 4 -18.86 13.46 3.67
CA CYS A 4 -17.87 14.50 3.93
C CYS A 4 -17.40 14.30 5.38
N VAL A 5 -16.15 13.87 5.56
CA VAL A 5 -15.57 13.65 6.88
C VAL A 5 -15.22 14.99 7.52
N ASP A 6 -15.68 15.22 8.75
CA ASP A 6 -15.33 16.37 9.57
C ASP A 6 -14.05 16.10 10.38
N ARG A 7 -14.03 14.98 11.10
CA ARG A 7 -12.90 14.60 11.97
C ARG A 7 -12.73 13.09 12.09
N VAL A 8 -11.55 12.70 12.53
CA VAL A 8 -11.16 11.31 12.80
C VAL A 8 -10.46 11.22 14.16
N GLN A 9 -10.69 10.16 14.92
CA GLN A 9 -10.07 9.93 16.24
C GLN A 9 -10.01 8.43 16.55
N GLY A 10 -8.83 7.90 16.85
CA GLY A 10 -8.66 6.48 17.15
C GLY A 10 -9.07 5.59 15.97
N SER A 11 -10.04 4.70 16.17
CA SER A 11 -10.65 3.85 15.14
C SER A 11 -11.91 4.45 14.50
N LYS A 12 -12.20 5.74 14.74
CA LYS A 12 -13.48 6.37 14.36
C LYS A 12 -13.32 7.49 13.34
N ALA A 13 -14.27 7.58 12.42
CA ALA A 13 -14.51 8.73 11.56
C ALA A 13 -15.87 9.36 11.88
N TYR A 14 -15.95 10.67 11.76
CA TYR A 14 -17.16 11.45 12.00
C TYR A 14 -17.43 12.30 10.76
N ASP A 15 -18.63 12.23 10.21
CA ASP A 15 -19.03 13.09 9.10
C ASP A 15 -19.59 14.44 9.58
N VAL A 16 -19.76 15.38 8.64
CA VAL A 16 -20.27 16.73 8.90
C VAL A 16 -21.71 16.77 9.46
N ASP A 17 -22.45 15.67 9.33
CA ASP A 17 -23.81 15.52 9.87
C ASP A 17 -23.80 14.91 11.29
N GLY A 18 -22.61 14.58 11.82
CA GLY A 18 -22.41 14.04 13.16
C GLY A 18 -22.54 12.53 13.27
N ASN A 19 -22.62 11.80 12.15
CA ASN A 19 -22.63 10.34 12.17
C ASN A 19 -21.25 9.81 12.56
N GLU A 20 -21.22 8.77 13.39
CA GLU A 20 -19.98 8.09 13.78
C GLU A 20 -19.85 6.77 13.02
N PHE A 21 -18.64 6.48 12.54
CA PHE A 21 -18.30 5.24 11.87
C PHE A 21 -17.04 4.59 12.45
N ILE A 22 -17.02 3.25 12.50
CA ILE A 22 -15.78 2.47 12.66
C ILE A 22 -15.01 2.52 11.33
N ASP A 23 -13.81 3.07 11.33
CA ASP A 23 -13.04 3.37 10.13
C ASP A 23 -12.01 2.29 9.79
N TYR A 24 -12.31 1.50 8.76
CA TYR A 24 -11.39 0.52 8.17
C TYR A 24 -10.67 1.03 6.92
N ILE A 25 -10.82 2.31 6.58
CA ILE A 25 -10.05 2.98 5.52
C ILE A 25 -8.75 3.53 6.12
N GLY A 26 -8.81 4.18 7.28
CA GLY A 26 -7.62 4.67 7.99
C GLY A 26 -6.75 5.59 7.13
N SER A 27 -7.39 6.51 6.38
CA SER A 27 -6.78 7.37 5.37
C SER A 27 -6.07 6.61 4.23
N TRP A 28 -6.56 5.41 3.91
CA TRP A 28 -5.96 4.45 2.96
C TRP A 28 -4.65 3.84 3.45
N GLY A 29 -4.42 3.79 4.77
CA GLY A 29 -3.29 3.11 5.39
C GLY A 29 -2.35 3.93 6.31
N PRO A 30 -2.23 5.27 6.26
CA PRO A 30 -1.35 6.01 7.18
C PRO A 30 -1.75 5.90 8.67
N ALA A 31 -3.04 5.75 8.98
CA ALA A 31 -3.56 5.80 10.35
C ALA A 31 -3.38 4.49 11.15
N ILE A 32 -2.25 3.80 10.98
CA ILE A 32 -1.99 2.48 11.60
C ILE A 32 -1.87 2.55 13.14
N VAL A 33 -1.46 3.68 13.70
CA VAL A 33 -1.43 3.93 15.16
C VAL A 33 -2.73 4.55 15.69
N GLY A 34 -3.79 4.56 14.87
CA GLY A 34 -5.04 5.28 15.11
C GLY A 34 -4.98 6.71 14.58
N ALA A 35 -6.12 7.21 14.11
CA ALA A 35 -6.24 8.58 13.64
C ALA A 35 -6.12 9.57 14.81
N ALA A 36 -5.51 10.74 14.56
CA ALA A 36 -5.28 11.78 15.57
C ALA A 36 -4.65 11.23 16.87
N ASN A 37 -3.68 10.31 16.74
CA ASN A 37 -2.95 9.75 17.86
C ASN A 37 -2.29 10.87 18.70
N GLU A 38 -2.46 10.82 20.02
CA GLU A 38 -2.05 11.88 20.94
C GLU A 38 -0.55 12.13 20.91
N GLU A 39 0.28 11.07 20.92
CA GLU A 39 1.74 11.18 20.91
C GLU A 39 2.26 11.80 19.59
N VAL A 40 1.62 11.46 18.46
CA VAL A 40 1.95 12.04 17.15
C VAL A 40 1.53 13.51 17.09
N ASN A 41 0.29 13.82 17.50
CA ASN A 41 -0.23 15.18 17.50
C ASN A 41 0.56 16.12 18.41
N ASP A 42 0.97 15.66 19.58
CA ASP A 42 1.76 16.48 20.51
C ASP A 42 3.17 16.75 19.99
N ALA A 43 3.78 15.81 19.27
CA ALA A 43 5.03 16.06 18.58
C ALA A 43 4.85 17.07 17.43
N LEU A 44 3.77 16.96 16.67
CA LEU A 44 3.44 17.91 15.59
C LEU A 44 3.21 19.33 16.10
N LYS A 45 2.47 19.51 17.20
CA LYS A 45 2.24 20.84 17.82
C LYS A 45 3.58 21.52 18.17
N LYS A 46 4.53 20.77 18.75
CA LYS A 46 5.88 21.27 19.06
C LYS A 46 6.70 21.57 17.80
N ALA A 47 6.52 20.80 16.74
CA ALA A 47 7.22 21.03 15.47
C ALA A 47 6.72 22.30 14.76
N ILE A 48 5.41 22.58 14.84
CA ILE A 48 4.79 23.79 14.25
C ILE A 48 5.42 25.07 14.80
N ASP A 49 5.77 25.12 16.10
CA ASP A 49 6.42 26.28 16.72
C ASP A 49 7.79 26.62 16.10
N LYS A 50 8.42 25.67 15.40
CA LYS A 50 9.70 25.87 14.70
C LYS A 50 9.52 26.25 13.23
N GLY A 51 8.30 26.17 12.69
CA GLY A 51 7.99 26.36 11.27
C GLY A 51 7.75 25.04 10.53
N THR A 52 6.98 25.12 9.43
CA THR A 52 6.46 23.93 8.73
C THR A 52 7.35 23.46 7.58
N SER A 53 8.25 24.31 7.08
CA SER A 53 9.22 24.01 6.03
C SER A 53 10.42 24.96 6.12
N PHE A 54 11.63 24.45 5.89
CA PHE A 54 12.87 25.22 6.02
C PHE A 54 13.60 25.47 4.69
N GLY A 55 13.34 24.67 3.65
CA GLY A 55 14.07 24.77 2.37
C GLY A 55 15.57 24.42 2.48
N ALA A 56 15.99 23.83 3.59
CA ALA A 56 17.35 23.41 3.88
C ALA A 56 17.31 22.14 4.75
N PRO A 57 18.40 21.34 4.78
CA PRO A 57 18.44 20.10 5.56
C PRO A 57 18.13 20.32 7.05
N CYS A 58 17.39 19.40 7.64
CA CYS A 58 17.06 19.38 9.06
C CYS A 58 17.45 18.05 9.72
N PRO A 59 17.76 18.03 11.03
CA PRO A 59 18.14 16.79 11.73
C PRO A 59 17.09 15.67 11.68
N LEU A 60 15.80 16.03 11.55
CA LEU A 60 14.69 15.07 11.50
C LEU A 60 14.74 14.21 10.23
N GLU A 61 15.30 14.71 9.13
CA GLU A 61 15.52 13.91 7.93
C GLU A 61 16.51 12.77 8.21
N ASN A 62 17.60 13.06 8.92
CA ASN A 62 18.61 12.06 9.28
C ASN A 62 18.03 11.03 10.27
N GLU A 63 17.22 11.49 11.22
CA GLU A 63 16.58 10.64 12.22
C GLU A 63 15.59 9.66 11.59
N LEU A 64 14.67 10.15 10.73
CA LEU A 64 13.74 9.26 10.03
C LEU A 64 14.46 8.36 9.03
N ALA A 65 15.47 8.86 8.31
CA ALA A 65 16.27 8.04 7.40
C ALA A 65 16.93 6.88 8.15
N LYS A 66 17.55 7.16 9.30
CA LYS A 66 18.14 6.14 10.16
C LYS A 66 17.10 5.13 10.65
N ALA A 67 15.92 5.59 11.08
CA ALA A 67 14.85 4.70 11.52
C ALA A 67 14.39 3.74 10.41
N VAL A 68 14.28 4.23 9.16
CA VAL A 68 13.92 3.40 8.00
C VAL A 68 15.03 2.39 7.68
N ILE A 69 16.29 2.83 7.62
CA ILE A 69 17.46 1.97 7.36
C ILE A 69 17.60 0.88 8.43
N ASP A 70 17.47 1.25 9.70
CA ASP A 70 17.58 0.31 10.82
C ASP A 70 16.41 -0.71 10.82
N ALA A 71 15.24 -0.34 10.28
CA ALA A 71 14.06 -1.19 10.24
C ALA A 71 14.01 -2.14 9.03
N VAL A 72 14.49 -1.70 7.87
CA VAL A 72 14.33 -2.40 6.59
C VAL A 72 15.71 -2.76 6.00
N PRO A 73 16.18 -4.01 6.15
CA PRO A 73 17.57 -4.36 5.85
C PRO A 73 18.05 -4.19 4.39
N SER A 74 17.14 -4.11 3.42
CA SER A 74 17.52 -3.83 2.02
C SER A 74 17.90 -2.36 1.77
N ILE A 75 17.56 -1.47 2.70
CA ILE A 75 17.70 -0.03 2.55
C ILE A 75 19.02 0.40 3.18
N GLU A 76 20.02 0.64 2.34
CA GLU A 76 21.32 1.18 2.75
C GLU A 76 21.36 2.71 2.60
N MET A 77 20.54 3.25 1.70
CA MET A 77 20.36 4.68 1.47
C MET A 77 18.91 4.96 1.08
N VAL A 78 18.36 6.09 1.56
CA VAL A 78 16.96 6.47 1.33
C VAL A 78 16.85 7.94 0.91
N ARG A 79 15.86 8.23 0.07
CA ARG A 79 15.49 9.58 -0.38
C ARG A 79 14.02 9.85 -0.07
N PHE A 80 13.73 10.95 0.63
CA PHE A 80 12.36 11.39 0.88
C PHE A 80 11.78 12.21 -0.29
N VAL A 81 10.50 11.97 -0.54
CA VAL A 81 9.64 12.63 -1.53
C VAL A 81 8.27 12.90 -0.90
N ASN A 82 7.32 13.44 -1.65
CA ASN A 82 6.05 13.93 -1.09
C ASN A 82 4.89 12.93 -1.25
N SER A 83 5.07 11.88 -2.05
CA SER A 83 4.05 10.86 -2.27
C SER A 83 4.64 9.52 -2.71
N GLY A 84 3.83 8.46 -2.63
CA GLY A 84 4.15 7.16 -3.23
C GLY A 84 4.33 7.25 -4.75
N THR A 85 3.53 8.07 -5.45
CA THR A 85 3.71 8.32 -6.90
C THR A 85 5.09 8.86 -7.21
N GLU A 86 5.57 9.87 -6.46
CA GLU A 86 6.91 10.43 -6.65
C GLU A 86 7.99 9.37 -6.40
N ALA A 87 7.81 8.51 -5.40
CA ALA A 87 8.75 7.45 -5.06
C ALA A 87 8.85 6.41 -6.19
N CYS A 88 7.71 5.88 -6.64
CA CYS A 88 7.66 4.89 -7.70
C CYS A 88 8.16 5.45 -9.03
N MET A 89 7.79 6.70 -9.38
CA MET A 89 8.31 7.38 -10.56
C MET A 89 9.83 7.55 -10.52
N ALA A 90 10.40 7.93 -9.37
CA ALA A 90 11.84 8.10 -9.21
C ALA A 90 12.59 6.77 -9.33
N VAL A 91 12.05 5.69 -8.73
CA VAL A 91 12.61 4.33 -8.83
C VAL A 91 12.73 3.85 -10.27
N LEU A 92 11.72 4.10 -11.12
CA LEU A 92 11.79 3.72 -12.53
C LEU A 92 12.98 4.39 -13.24
N ARG A 93 13.21 5.67 -12.95
CA ARG A 93 14.32 6.44 -13.53
C ARG A 93 15.67 5.89 -13.06
N VAL A 94 15.79 5.58 -11.77
CA VAL A 94 17.01 5.00 -11.19
C VAL A 94 17.30 3.62 -11.76
N MET A 95 16.29 2.76 -11.88
CA MET A 95 16.47 1.41 -12.45
C MET A 95 17.02 1.45 -13.87
N ARG A 96 16.45 2.30 -14.71
CA ARG A 96 16.90 2.47 -16.10
C ARG A 96 18.32 3.02 -16.18
N ALA A 97 18.62 4.04 -15.37
CA ALA A 97 19.94 4.65 -15.36
C ALA A 97 21.03 3.68 -14.86
N PHE A 98 20.74 2.89 -13.83
CA PHE A 98 21.68 1.92 -13.26
C PHE A 98 21.96 0.76 -14.22
N THR A 99 20.93 0.26 -14.90
CA THR A 99 21.05 -0.91 -15.81
C THR A 99 21.41 -0.56 -17.24
N GLY A 100 21.18 0.70 -17.67
CA GLY A 100 21.28 1.12 -19.06
C GLY A 100 20.17 0.56 -19.95
N ARG A 101 19.07 0.06 -19.37
CA ARG A 101 17.97 -0.61 -20.06
C ARG A 101 16.69 0.22 -19.96
N GLU A 102 15.75 0.03 -20.89
CA GLU A 102 14.55 0.87 -20.96
C GLU A 102 13.27 0.21 -20.42
N LYS A 103 13.11 -1.11 -20.63
CA LYS A 103 11.84 -1.79 -20.37
C LYS A 103 11.67 -2.09 -18.89
N LEU A 104 10.42 -2.05 -18.42
CA LEU A 104 10.05 -2.33 -17.04
C LEU A 104 8.89 -3.33 -17.03
N ILE A 105 8.83 -4.18 -16.02
CA ILE A 105 7.68 -5.07 -15.79
C ILE A 105 6.93 -4.58 -14.55
N LYS A 106 5.60 -4.43 -14.70
CA LYS A 106 4.63 -4.32 -13.61
C LYS A 106 3.60 -5.46 -13.71
N PHE A 107 2.68 -5.52 -12.77
CA PHE A 107 1.66 -6.58 -12.72
C PHE A 107 0.25 -6.02 -12.91
N SER A 108 -0.62 -6.80 -13.56
CA SER A 108 -2.05 -6.49 -13.66
C SER A 108 -2.65 -6.37 -12.26
N GLY A 109 -3.47 -5.33 -12.05
CA GLY A 109 -4.10 -5.04 -10.76
C GLY A 109 -3.22 -4.33 -9.72
N CYS A 110 -1.91 -4.23 -9.91
CA CYS A 110 -1.06 -3.38 -9.07
C CYS A 110 -1.17 -1.90 -9.44
N TYR A 111 -1.04 -1.02 -8.45
CA TYR A 111 -1.02 0.43 -8.61
C TYR A 111 0.20 1.05 -7.95
N HIS A 112 0.98 1.78 -8.75
CA HIS A 112 2.25 2.40 -8.35
C HIS A 112 2.21 3.93 -8.47
N GLY A 113 1.02 4.52 -8.30
CA GLY A 113 0.79 5.93 -8.58
C GLY A 113 0.40 6.21 -10.03
N HIS A 114 0.26 7.49 -10.36
CA HIS A 114 -0.32 7.96 -11.62
C HIS A 114 0.73 8.57 -12.58
N ALA A 115 2.01 8.24 -12.45
CA ALA A 115 2.98 8.62 -13.45
C ALA A 115 2.65 7.90 -14.78
N ASP A 116 2.71 8.62 -15.91
CA ASP A 116 2.30 8.14 -17.24
C ASP A 116 2.75 6.70 -17.54
N MET A 117 3.98 6.35 -17.19
CA MET A 117 4.58 5.03 -17.44
C MET A 117 3.83 3.88 -16.75
N PHE A 118 3.11 4.13 -15.66
CA PHE A 118 2.30 3.13 -14.95
C PHE A 118 0.88 3.01 -15.47
N LEU A 119 0.42 3.99 -16.27
CA LEU A 119 -0.96 4.09 -16.76
C LEU A 119 -1.24 3.23 -17.99
N VAL A 120 -0.54 2.10 -18.11
CA VAL A 120 -0.89 0.96 -18.98
C VAL A 120 -1.58 -0.10 -18.12
N GLN A 121 -2.84 -0.41 -18.43
CA GLN A 121 -3.66 -1.35 -17.63
C GLN A 121 -3.54 -1.08 -16.10
N ALA A 122 -3.80 0.16 -15.69
CA ALA A 122 -3.67 0.60 -14.30
C ALA A 122 -4.73 -0.06 -13.38
N GLY A 123 -4.44 -0.12 -12.07
CA GLY A 123 -5.26 -0.78 -11.04
C GLY A 123 -6.62 -0.13 -10.73
N SER A 124 -7.20 -0.47 -9.57
CA SER A 124 -8.59 -0.21 -9.15
C SER A 124 -9.17 1.16 -9.53
N GLY A 125 -8.44 2.25 -9.32
CA GLY A 125 -8.94 3.62 -9.56
C GLY A 125 -9.24 3.91 -11.04
N VAL A 126 -8.42 3.40 -11.96
CA VAL A 126 -8.64 3.54 -13.41
C VAL A 126 -9.71 2.56 -13.90
N LEU A 127 -9.79 1.38 -13.28
CA LEU A 127 -10.80 0.36 -13.56
C LEU A 127 -12.20 0.73 -13.09
N THR A 128 -12.32 1.37 -11.92
CA THR A 128 -13.59 1.90 -11.39
C THR A 128 -14.19 2.94 -12.35
N LEU A 129 -13.33 3.60 -13.13
CA LEU A 129 -13.70 4.55 -14.18
C LEU A 129 -13.85 3.90 -15.57
N GLY A 130 -13.59 2.60 -15.73
CA GLY A 130 -13.78 1.84 -16.97
C GLY A 130 -12.78 2.17 -18.09
N LEU A 131 -11.59 2.68 -17.77
CA LEU A 131 -10.61 3.13 -18.76
C LEU A 131 -9.54 2.05 -19.03
N PRO A 132 -9.36 1.57 -20.28
CA PRO A 132 -8.31 0.60 -20.61
C PRO A 132 -6.90 1.22 -20.57
N ASP A 133 -6.82 2.51 -20.93
CA ASP A 133 -5.67 3.41 -20.83
C ASP A 133 -6.20 4.80 -20.40
N SER A 134 -5.38 5.60 -19.71
CA SER A 134 -5.79 6.93 -19.28
C SER A 134 -5.70 7.96 -20.42
N PRO A 135 -6.79 8.66 -20.80
CA PRO A 135 -6.72 9.74 -21.79
C PRO A 135 -5.71 10.82 -21.38
N GLY A 136 -4.92 11.30 -22.34
CA GLY A 136 -3.87 12.29 -22.09
C GLY A 136 -2.47 11.69 -21.93
N VAL A 137 -2.35 10.37 -21.77
CA VAL A 137 -1.05 9.67 -21.75
C VAL A 137 -0.61 9.36 -23.18
N PRO A 138 0.55 9.87 -23.66
CA PRO A 138 1.08 9.50 -24.97
C PRO A 138 1.45 8.01 -25.00
N LYS A 139 1.18 7.35 -26.13
CA LYS A 139 1.56 5.93 -26.34
C LYS A 139 3.05 5.68 -26.12
N SER A 140 3.90 6.65 -26.46
CA SER A 140 5.34 6.57 -26.24
C SER A 140 5.72 6.51 -24.76
N SER A 141 4.92 7.11 -23.86
CA SER A 141 5.17 7.08 -22.42
C SER A 141 4.93 5.71 -21.80
N THR A 142 4.08 4.88 -22.41
CA THR A 142 3.74 3.54 -21.92
C THR A 142 4.40 2.40 -22.71
N ALA A 143 4.99 2.68 -23.88
CA ALA A 143 5.55 1.68 -24.80
C ALA A 143 6.62 0.76 -24.17
N THR A 144 7.33 1.24 -23.15
CA THR A 144 8.40 0.51 -22.45
C THR A 144 7.93 -0.16 -21.15
N THR A 145 6.64 -0.12 -20.84
CA THR A 145 6.08 -0.76 -19.64
C THR A 145 5.32 -2.01 -20.05
N LEU A 146 5.81 -3.15 -19.59
CA LEU A 146 5.27 -4.49 -19.85
C LEU A 146 4.43 -4.93 -18.64
N VAL A 147 3.35 -5.66 -18.91
CA VAL A 147 2.40 -6.10 -17.87
C VAL A 147 2.42 -7.62 -17.78
N ALA A 148 2.86 -8.14 -16.65
CA ALA A 148 2.78 -9.55 -16.27
C ALA A 148 1.52 -9.81 -15.41
N LYS A 149 1.23 -11.08 -15.14
CA LYS A 149 0.14 -11.46 -14.23
C LYS A 149 0.68 -11.71 -12.83
N TYR A 150 0.03 -11.11 -11.82
CA TYR A 150 0.41 -11.31 -10.42
C TYR A 150 0.22 -12.80 -10.04
N ASN A 151 1.13 -13.36 -9.22
CA ASN A 151 1.18 -14.78 -8.85
C ASN A 151 1.42 -15.77 -10.01
N ASP A 152 1.78 -15.30 -11.21
CA ASP A 152 2.12 -16.14 -12.36
C ASP A 152 3.56 -15.88 -12.81
N LEU A 153 4.50 -16.66 -12.27
CA LEU A 153 5.92 -16.57 -12.62
C LEU A 153 6.17 -16.95 -14.09
N GLY A 154 5.32 -17.78 -14.69
CA GLY A 154 5.42 -18.17 -16.10
C GLY A 154 5.27 -16.96 -17.01
N SER A 155 4.26 -16.12 -16.75
CA SER A 155 4.03 -14.88 -17.50
C SER A 155 5.24 -13.92 -17.46
N VAL A 156 5.99 -13.90 -16.35
CA VAL A 156 7.18 -13.06 -16.20
C VAL A 156 8.34 -13.63 -17.01
N LYS A 157 8.55 -14.95 -16.96
CA LYS A 157 9.58 -15.64 -17.75
C LYS A 157 9.38 -15.46 -19.26
N GLU A 158 8.15 -15.53 -19.74
CA GLU A 158 7.81 -15.28 -21.14
C GLU A 158 8.20 -13.86 -21.57
N ILE A 159 7.96 -12.87 -20.71
CA ILE A 159 8.34 -11.48 -20.98
C ILE A 159 9.87 -11.32 -21.01
N PHE A 160 10.61 -11.92 -20.07
CA PHE A 160 12.08 -11.90 -20.10
C PHE A 160 12.65 -12.56 -21.36
N GLU A 161 12.14 -13.73 -21.74
CA GLU A 161 12.57 -14.45 -22.95
C GLU A 161 12.34 -13.63 -24.23
N ALA A 162 11.22 -12.89 -24.30
CA ALA A 162 10.91 -12.04 -25.44
C ALA A 162 11.68 -10.70 -25.47
N ASN A 163 12.36 -10.32 -24.37
CA ASN A 163 13.00 -9.01 -24.20
C ASN A 163 14.41 -9.15 -23.57
N LYS A 164 15.18 -10.15 -24.02
CA LYS A 164 16.49 -10.50 -23.44
C LYS A 164 17.42 -9.30 -23.36
N GLY A 165 17.90 -9.01 -22.14
CA GLY A 165 18.84 -7.91 -21.88
C GLY A 165 18.23 -6.51 -21.97
N GLU A 166 16.93 -6.36 -22.19
CA GLU A 166 16.27 -5.05 -22.36
C GLU A 166 15.48 -4.58 -21.13
N ILE A 167 15.26 -5.45 -20.14
CA ILE A 167 14.47 -5.15 -18.94
C ILE A 167 15.37 -4.59 -17.83
N ALA A 168 15.11 -3.34 -17.44
CA ALA A 168 15.77 -2.64 -16.36
C ALA A 168 15.34 -3.16 -14.98
N GLY A 169 14.07 -3.49 -14.81
CA GLY A 169 13.57 -3.95 -13.54
C GLY A 169 12.11 -4.37 -13.52
N VAL A 170 11.74 -4.99 -12.41
CA VAL A 170 10.41 -5.47 -12.06
C VAL A 170 9.94 -4.71 -10.82
N ILE A 171 8.74 -4.16 -10.86
CA ILE A 171 8.10 -3.49 -9.71
C ILE A 171 6.75 -4.16 -9.41
N LEU A 172 6.49 -4.42 -8.12
CA LEU A 172 5.23 -4.99 -7.66
C LEU A 172 4.89 -4.57 -6.24
N GLU A 173 3.59 -4.59 -5.92
CA GLU A 173 3.14 -4.64 -4.53
C GLU A 173 3.43 -6.06 -3.99
N PRO A 174 4.20 -6.24 -2.91
CA PRO A 174 4.48 -7.58 -2.38
C PRO A 174 3.22 -8.22 -1.77
N VAL A 175 2.24 -7.41 -1.36
CA VAL A 175 0.84 -7.81 -1.16
C VAL A 175 0.00 -6.81 -1.93
N VAL A 176 -0.83 -7.28 -2.87
CA VAL A 176 -1.70 -6.38 -3.64
C VAL A 176 -2.78 -5.83 -2.72
N GLY A 177 -2.95 -4.50 -2.74
CA GLY A 177 -4.07 -3.83 -2.08
C GLY A 177 -4.97 -3.03 -3.02
N ASN A 178 -4.49 -2.68 -4.22
CA ASN A 178 -5.22 -1.87 -5.20
C ASN A 178 -5.98 -2.70 -6.25
N SER A 179 -6.23 -3.96 -5.95
CA SER A 179 -7.23 -4.82 -6.62
C SER A 179 -7.98 -5.66 -5.59
N GLY A 180 -8.14 -5.07 -4.40
CA GLY A 180 -8.51 -5.74 -3.16
C GLY A 180 -7.29 -6.40 -2.54
N PHE A 181 -7.50 -7.08 -1.42
CA PHE A 181 -6.44 -7.84 -0.75
C PHE A 181 -6.18 -9.15 -1.50
N ILE A 182 -5.04 -9.25 -2.18
CA ILE A 182 -4.58 -10.49 -2.82
C ILE A 182 -3.22 -10.85 -2.22
N ALA A 183 -3.18 -11.98 -1.51
CA ALA A 183 -1.96 -12.49 -0.91
C ALA A 183 -0.99 -12.99 -1.99
N PRO A 184 0.33 -12.81 -1.79
CA PRO A 184 1.32 -13.39 -2.68
C PRO A 184 1.37 -14.92 -2.54
N ASP A 185 1.62 -15.61 -3.65
CA ASP A 185 2.30 -16.89 -3.59
C ASP A 185 3.78 -16.63 -3.25
N ILE A 186 4.26 -17.26 -2.18
CA ILE A 186 5.63 -17.04 -1.70
C ILE A 186 6.65 -17.58 -2.69
N GLU A 187 6.32 -18.65 -3.41
CA GLU A 187 7.18 -19.20 -4.46
C GLU A 187 7.25 -18.27 -5.68
N PHE A 188 6.18 -17.51 -5.94
CA PHE A 188 6.20 -16.45 -6.95
C PHE A 188 7.17 -15.32 -6.56
N LEU A 189 7.11 -14.80 -5.32
CA LEU A 189 8.03 -13.75 -4.88
C LEU A 189 9.49 -14.22 -4.85
N ARG A 190 9.75 -15.46 -4.39
CA ARG A 190 11.09 -16.07 -4.43
C ARG A 190 11.59 -16.22 -5.86
N GLY A 191 10.75 -16.77 -6.74
CA GLY A 191 11.07 -16.94 -8.15
C GLY A 191 11.32 -15.62 -8.88
N LEU A 192 10.61 -14.54 -8.53
CA LEU A 192 10.89 -13.19 -9.05
C LEU A 192 12.27 -12.69 -8.64
N ARG A 193 12.65 -12.87 -7.37
CA ARG A 193 13.98 -12.48 -6.90
C ARG A 193 15.07 -13.26 -7.62
N GLU A 194 14.91 -14.58 -7.77
CA GLU A 194 15.87 -15.41 -8.48
C GLU A 194 15.99 -15.00 -9.95
N LEU A 195 14.87 -14.84 -10.65
CA LEU A 195 14.83 -14.49 -12.06
C LEU A 195 15.45 -13.12 -12.33
N THR A 196 15.09 -12.09 -11.53
CA THR A 196 15.67 -10.75 -11.68
C THR A 196 17.18 -10.75 -11.50
N THR A 197 17.69 -11.51 -10.52
CA THR A 197 19.13 -11.68 -10.32
C THR A 197 19.80 -12.37 -11.52
N GLN A 198 19.21 -13.45 -12.05
CA GLN A 198 19.74 -14.17 -13.21
C GLN A 198 19.80 -13.31 -14.48
N GLU A 199 18.79 -12.48 -14.71
CA GLU A 199 18.65 -11.63 -15.89
C GLU A 199 19.36 -10.27 -15.76
N GLY A 200 19.96 -9.99 -14.59
CA GLY A 200 20.58 -8.71 -14.27
C GLY A 200 19.60 -7.53 -14.29
N ALA A 201 18.33 -7.79 -13.99
CA ALA A 201 17.30 -6.78 -13.80
C ALA A 201 17.12 -6.49 -12.31
N LEU A 202 16.65 -5.30 -11.97
CA LEU A 202 16.43 -4.90 -10.57
C LEU A 202 15.03 -5.31 -10.10
N LEU A 203 14.91 -5.73 -8.84
CA LEU A 203 13.62 -5.96 -8.19
C LEU A 203 13.27 -4.77 -7.28
N CYS A 204 12.09 -4.17 -7.46
CA CYS A 204 11.54 -3.19 -6.53
C CYS A 204 10.26 -3.70 -5.89
N PHE A 205 10.21 -3.67 -4.56
CA PHE A 205 8.95 -3.80 -3.83
C PHE A 205 8.32 -2.43 -3.63
N ASP A 206 7.12 -2.25 -4.18
CA ASP A 206 6.26 -1.13 -3.83
C ASP A 206 5.63 -1.40 -2.46
N GLU A 207 6.32 -0.90 -1.43
CA GLU A 207 5.91 -1.02 -0.04
C GLU A 207 5.20 0.25 0.45
N VAL A 208 4.63 1.05 -0.45
CA VAL A 208 3.86 2.25 -0.06
C VAL A 208 2.68 1.85 0.83
N MET A 209 2.07 0.68 0.60
CA MET A 209 0.97 0.17 1.43
C MET A 209 1.42 -0.86 2.48
N THR A 210 2.37 -1.73 2.14
CA THR A 210 2.79 -2.85 2.99
C THR A 210 3.91 -2.48 3.98
N GLY A 211 4.71 -1.46 3.66
CA GLY A 211 5.83 -1.00 4.46
C GLY A 211 5.38 -0.54 5.84
N PHE A 212 6.05 -1.04 6.89
CA PHE A 212 5.72 -0.82 8.30
C PHE A 212 4.31 -1.29 8.73
N ARG A 213 3.52 -1.86 7.82
CA ARG A 213 2.18 -2.39 8.08
C ARG A 213 2.20 -3.89 8.28
N ILE A 214 2.84 -4.62 7.37
CA ILE A 214 2.89 -6.09 7.41
C ILE A 214 3.79 -6.56 8.56
N ALA A 215 4.97 -5.96 8.66
CA ALA A 215 5.89 -6.10 9.77
C ALA A 215 6.67 -4.79 9.93
N TYR A 216 7.45 -4.66 11.01
CA TYR A 216 8.28 -3.46 11.22
C TYR A 216 9.23 -3.19 10.06
N GLY A 217 9.83 -4.24 9.49
CA GLY A 217 10.66 -4.17 8.28
C GLY A 217 9.90 -4.31 6.96
N GLY A 218 8.57 -4.18 6.95
CA GLY A 218 7.73 -4.37 5.77
C GLY A 218 7.55 -5.85 5.35
N ALA A 219 6.92 -6.04 4.20
CA ALA A 219 6.67 -7.35 3.62
C ALA A 219 7.96 -8.12 3.32
N GLN A 220 9.00 -7.41 2.87
CA GLN A 220 10.32 -8.01 2.61
C GLN A 220 10.92 -8.71 3.84
N SER A 221 10.83 -8.11 5.02
CA SER A 221 11.31 -8.75 6.25
C SER A 221 10.40 -9.87 6.73
N HIS A 222 9.09 -9.77 6.46
CA HIS A 222 8.13 -10.80 6.85
C HIS A 222 8.38 -12.14 6.12
N TRP A 223 8.76 -12.10 4.84
CA TRP A 223 9.08 -13.30 4.05
C TRP A 223 10.56 -13.56 3.79
N GLY A 224 11.44 -12.67 4.25
CA GLY A 224 12.89 -12.79 4.05
C GLY A 224 13.31 -12.68 2.58
N ILE A 225 12.65 -11.84 1.80
CA ILE A 225 12.95 -11.61 0.38
C ILE A 225 13.50 -10.19 0.22
N THR A 226 14.75 -10.07 -0.20
CA THR A 226 15.44 -8.78 -0.31
C THR A 226 15.33 -8.21 -1.74
N PRO A 227 14.55 -7.14 -1.97
CA PRO A 227 14.56 -6.42 -3.23
C PRO A 227 15.82 -5.56 -3.37
N ASP A 228 16.12 -5.07 -4.58
CA ASP A 228 17.22 -4.12 -4.81
C ASP A 228 16.83 -2.69 -4.38
N LEU A 229 15.55 -2.36 -4.55
CA LEU A 229 14.93 -1.08 -4.23
C LEU A 229 13.58 -1.31 -3.52
N SER A 230 13.13 -0.34 -2.75
CA SER A 230 11.76 -0.29 -2.25
C SER A 230 11.24 1.13 -2.26
N THR A 231 9.93 1.26 -2.41
CA THR A 231 9.21 2.53 -2.22
C THR A 231 8.36 2.46 -0.97
N PHE A 232 8.20 3.61 -0.32
CA PHE A 232 7.45 3.76 0.91
C PHE A 232 6.58 5.01 0.83
N GLY A 233 5.56 5.05 1.66
CA GLY A 233 4.70 6.21 1.85
C GLY A 233 3.77 5.92 3.01
N LYS A 234 2.62 6.59 3.03
CA LYS A 234 1.53 6.35 3.99
C LYS A 234 2.02 6.36 5.45
N VAL A 235 2.32 5.19 6.02
CA VAL A 235 2.76 5.02 7.42
C VAL A 235 4.01 5.85 7.75
N ILE A 236 4.99 5.95 6.84
CA ILE A 236 6.21 6.74 7.10
C ILE A 236 5.97 8.25 7.20
N GLY A 237 4.79 8.73 6.79
CA GLY A 237 4.38 10.12 6.95
C GLY A 237 3.49 10.37 8.17
N GLY A 238 3.06 9.32 8.89
CA GLY A 238 2.19 9.45 10.06
C GLY A 238 0.89 10.24 9.81
N GLY A 239 0.36 10.17 8.57
CA GLY A 239 -0.82 10.94 8.14
C GLY A 239 -0.52 12.21 7.33
N LEU A 240 0.75 12.63 7.22
CA LEU A 240 1.16 13.73 6.33
C LEU A 240 1.67 13.23 4.97
N PRO A 241 1.66 14.08 3.93
CA PRO A 241 2.20 13.74 2.60
C PRO A 241 3.71 13.44 2.67
N VAL A 242 4.05 12.16 2.54
CA VAL A 242 5.42 11.64 2.47
C VAL A 242 5.44 10.42 1.57
N GLY A 243 6.48 10.34 0.74
CA GLY A 243 6.96 9.10 0.17
C GLY A 243 8.46 8.97 0.41
N ALA A 244 8.99 7.79 0.14
CA ALA A 244 10.43 7.58 0.09
C ALA A 244 10.74 6.48 -0.91
N TYR A 245 11.95 6.50 -1.46
CA TYR A 245 12.51 5.35 -2.14
C TYR A 245 13.94 5.13 -1.66
N GLY A 246 14.35 3.88 -1.57
CA GLY A 246 15.65 3.49 -1.06
C GLY A 246 16.01 2.08 -1.48
N GLY A 247 17.23 1.66 -1.14
CA GLY A 247 17.72 0.34 -1.50
C GLY A 247 19.23 0.26 -1.33
N ARG A 248 19.85 -0.60 -2.13
CA ARG A 248 21.32 -0.75 -2.18
C ARG A 248 21.99 0.59 -2.48
N LYS A 249 23.10 0.84 -1.80
CA LYS A 249 23.83 2.11 -1.87
C LYS A 249 24.37 2.39 -3.26
N ASP A 250 24.92 1.38 -3.94
CA ASP A 250 25.46 1.54 -5.30
C ASP A 250 24.41 1.99 -6.33
N ILE A 251 23.17 1.54 -6.16
CA ILE A 251 22.04 1.99 -6.99
C ILE A 251 21.61 3.41 -6.61
N MET A 252 21.49 3.69 -5.31
CA MET A 252 21.01 4.99 -4.81
C MET A 252 22.01 6.13 -5.00
N GLU A 253 23.32 5.85 -5.10
CA GLU A 253 24.36 6.82 -5.43
C GLU A 253 24.24 7.35 -6.88
N MET A 254 23.38 6.75 -7.73
CA MET A 254 23.02 7.33 -9.03
C MET A 254 22.19 8.60 -8.89
N VAL A 255 21.53 8.84 -7.76
CA VAL A 255 20.62 9.97 -7.57
C VAL A 255 21.40 11.25 -7.27
N ALA A 256 21.06 12.35 -7.94
CA ALA A 256 21.62 13.67 -7.68
C ALA A 256 21.40 14.10 -6.21
N PRO A 257 22.39 14.74 -5.56
CA PRO A 257 23.64 15.25 -6.14
C PRO A 257 24.80 14.24 -6.17
N ALA A 258 24.63 13.00 -5.68
CA ALA A 258 25.70 12.00 -5.68
C ALA A 258 26.00 11.47 -7.09
N GLY A 259 24.96 11.33 -7.91
CA GLY A 259 25.05 10.83 -9.28
C GLY A 259 24.23 11.63 -10.30
N PRO A 260 24.12 11.14 -11.54
CA PRO A 260 23.56 11.89 -12.66
C PRO A 260 22.02 11.91 -12.72
N VAL A 261 21.34 11.04 -11.96
CA VAL A 261 19.87 10.91 -12.02
C VAL A 261 19.20 12.01 -11.23
N TYR A 262 18.61 12.97 -11.94
CA TYR A 262 17.94 14.09 -11.30
C TYR A 262 16.62 13.68 -10.60
N GLN A 263 16.52 14.07 -9.34
CA GLN A 263 15.28 14.10 -8.56
C GLN A 263 15.41 15.23 -7.53
N ALA A 264 14.38 16.06 -7.44
CA ALA A 264 14.26 17.11 -6.43
C ALA A 264 12.80 17.26 -6.01
N GLY A 265 12.57 17.84 -4.83
CA GLY A 265 11.25 18.18 -4.34
C GLY A 265 11.35 19.28 -3.30
N THR A 266 10.63 20.39 -3.51
CA THR A 266 10.73 21.59 -2.65
C THR A 266 10.34 21.33 -1.20
N LEU A 267 9.40 20.41 -0.97
CA LEU A 267 8.87 20.07 0.36
C LEU A 267 9.31 18.67 0.84
N SER A 268 10.19 18.01 0.07
CA SER A 268 10.80 16.74 0.48
C SER A 268 11.54 16.95 1.81
N GLY A 269 11.34 16.03 2.76
CA GLY A 269 12.03 16.12 4.06
C GLY A 269 11.49 17.20 5.00
N ASN A 270 10.29 17.75 4.76
CA ASN A 270 9.74 18.81 5.63
C ASN A 270 9.58 18.35 7.10
N PRO A 271 9.83 19.24 8.08
CA PRO A 271 9.92 18.87 9.50
C PRO A 271 8.63 18.29 10.08
N LEU A 272 7.44 18.68 9.59
CA LEU A 272 6.18 18.13 10.10
C LEU A 272 6.01 16.66 9.71
N ALA A 273 6.18 16.36 8.42
CA ALA A 273 6.18 15.00 7.90
C ALA A 273 7.19 14.10 8.61
N MET A 274 8.43 14.57 8.75
CA MET A 274 9.47 13.80 9.41
C MET A 274 9.11 13.52 10.88
N THR A 275 8.59 14.53 11.60
CA THR A 275 8.17 14.39 13.00
C THR A 275 7.06 13.34 13.16
N ALA A 276 6.01 13.41 12.33
CA ALA A 276 4.92 12.44 12.39
C ALA A 276 5.37 11.03 12.03
N GLY A 277 6.22 10.90 11.01
CA GLY A 277 6.85 9.64 10.63
C GLY A 277 7.65 9.01 11.77
N ILE A 278 8.55 9.78 12.39
CA ILE A 278 9.39 9.33 13.52
C ILE A 278 8.50 8.80 14.65
N LYS A 279 7.52 9.59 15.09
CA LYS A 279 6.62 9.17 16.18
C LYS A 279 5.79 7.94 15.83
N THR A 280 5.32 7.84 14.59
CA THR A 280 4.60 6.65 14.13
C THR A 280 5.49 5.41 14.19
N LEU A 281 6.74 5.49 13.72
CA LEU A 281 7.68 4.37 13.75
C LEU A 281 8.13 4.01 15.17
N GLU A 282 8.25 4.98 16.09
CA GLU A 282 8.53 4.72 17.51
C GLU A 282 7.40 3.90 18.16
N ILE A 283 6.13 4.27 17.91
CA ILE A 283 4.96 3.55 18.44
C ILE A 283 4.90 2.13 17.87
N LEU A 284 5.09 1.99 16.55
CA LEU A 284 5.06 0.67 15.90
C LEU A 284 6.18 -0.26 16.36
N ARG A 285 7.31 0.27 16.83
CA ARG A 285 8.43 -0.54 17.36
C ARG A 285 8.13 -1.20 18.71
N ARG A 286 7.05 -0.81 19.39
CA ARG A 286 6.63 -1.42 20.66
C ARG A 286 6.36 -2.92 20.45
N PRO A 287 6.77 -3.81 21.38
CA PRO A 287 6.71 -5.27 21.18
C PRO A 287 5.34 -5.82 20.78
N ASP A 288 4.27 -5.25 21.32
CA ASP A 288 2.91 -5.77 21.15
C ASP A 288 2.17 -5.19 19.93
N SER A 289 2.75 -4.22 19.20
CA SER A 289 2.08 -3.54 18.10
C SER A 289 1.64 -4.50 16.98
N TYR A 290 2.57 -5.28 16.42
CA TYR A 290 2.25 -6.22 15.34
C TYR A 290 1.46 -7.45 15.80
N PRO A 291 1.78 -8.08 16.96
CA PRO A 291 0.93 -9.13 17.52
C PRO A 291 -0.53 -8.68 17.71
N TYR A 292 -0.75 -7.48 18.23
CA TYR A 292 -2.10 -6.93 18.40
C TYR A 292 -2.80 -6.71 17.06
N LEU A 293 -2.14 -6.06 16.10
CA LEU A 293 -2.67 -5.83 14.75
C LEU A 293 -3.07 -7.15 14.07
N ASP A 294 -2.23 -8.17 14.14
CA ASP A 294 -2.50 -9.49 13.59
C ASP A 294 -3.71 -10.15 14.26
N GLN A 295 -3.79 -10.11 15.60
CA GLN A 295 -4.91 -10.66 16.36
C GLN A 295 -6.25 -10.01 15.97
N ILE A 296 -6.35 -8.68 16.02
CA ILE A 296 -7.60 -7.97 15.76
C ILE A 296 -8.06 -8.14 14.30
N THR A 297 -7.11 -8.16 13.36
CA THR A 297 -7.43 -8.25 11.93
C THR A 297 -7.87 -9.64 11.54
N LYS A 298 -7.21 -10.68 12.08
CA LYS A 298 -7.63 -12.07 11.90
C LYS A 298 -9.04 -12.29 12.45
N ARG A 299 -9.33 -11.78 13.65
CA ARG A 299 -10.67 -11.89 14.24
C ARG A 299 -11.73 -11.21 13.36
N LEU A 300 -11.43 -10.01 12.87
CA LEU A 300 -12.31 -9.28 11.95
C LEU A 300 -12.59 -10.09 10.69
N ILE A 301 -11.56 -10.48 9.94
CA ILE A 301 -11.76 -11.12 8.64
C ILE A 301 -12.41 -12.50 8.78
N SER A 302 -12.04 -13.28 9.80
CA SER A 302 -12.69 -14.55 10.09
C SER A 302 -14.17 -14.35 10.43
N GLY A 303 -14.52 -13.35 11.24
CA GLY A 303 -15.90 -13.04 11.57
C GLY A 303 -16.74 -12.58 10.38
N LEU A 304 -16.15 -11.77 9.48
CA LEU A 304 -16.82 -11.34 8.24
C LEU A 304 -17.07 -12.52 7.29
N LEU A 305 -16.08 -13.39 7.08
CA LEU A 305 -16.23 -14.57 6.24
C LEU A 305 -17.23 -15.57 6.82
N ASP A 306 -17.19 -15.81 8.13
CA ASP A 306 -18.17 -16.63 8.84
C ASP A 306 -19.59 -16.09 8.66
N ALA A 307 -19.78 -14.77 8.77
CA ALA A 307 -21.08 -14.13 8.56
C ALA A 307 -21.57 -14.33 7.12
N CYS A 308 -20.68 -14.23 6.11
CA CYS A 308 -21.01 -14.54 4.72
C CYS A 308 -21.50 -15.99 4.58
N HIS A 309 -20.72 -16.96 5.08
CA HIS A 309 -21.03 -18.38 4.91
C HIS A 309 -22.30 -18.80 5.66
N ARG A 310 -22.54 -18.27 6.87
CA ARG A 310 -23.77 -18.54 7.64
C ARG A 310 -25.04 -18.05 6.94
N ASN A 311 -24.94 -16.95 6.18
CA ASN A 311 -26.04 -16.40 5.40
C ASN A 311 -26.07 -16.92 3.95
N GLY A 312 -25.25 -17.92 3.62
CA GLY A 312 -25.28 -18.61 2.32
C GLY A 312 -24.55 -17.89 1.19
N HIS A 313 -23.72 -16.89 1.48
CA HIS A 313 -22.93 -16.18 0.48
C HIS A 313 -21.55 -16.83 0.29
N ALA A 314 -21.20 -17.15 -0.95
CA ALA A 314 -19.83 -17.50 -1.29
C ALA A 314 -18.91 -16.27 -1.14
N ALA A 315 -17.91 -16.40 -0.27
CA ALA A 315 -16.91 -15.37 -0.05
C ALA A 315 -15.54 -15.96 0.28
N HIS A 316 -14.51 -15.33 -0.26
CA HIS A 316 -13.10 -15.69 -0.03
C HIS A 316 -12.29 -14.45 0.29
N GLY A 317 -11.34 -14.56 1.21
CA GLY A 317 -10.54 -13.44 1.66
C GLY A 317 -9.49 -13.85 2.67
N GLY A 318 -8.85 -12.88 3.28
CA GLY A 318 -7.85 -13.12 4.31
C GLY A 318 -7.26 -11.83 4.83
N SER A 319 -6.22 -12.01 5.64
CA SER A 319 -5.45 -10.90 6.21
C SER A 319 -3.99 -11.28 6.34
N ILE A 320 -3.12 -10.28 6.27
CA ILE A 320 -1.73 -10.37 6.71
C ILE A 320 -1.50 -9.15 7.61
N SER A 321 -1.24 -9.39 8.90
CA SER A 321 -1.10 -8.32 9.90
C SER A 321 -2.29 -7.35 9.83
N ALA A 322 -2.05 -6.04 9.77
CA ALA A 322 -3.08 -5.00 9.76
C ALA A 322 -3.77 -4.73 8.41
N MET A 323 -3.64 -5.63 7.43
CA MET A 323 -4.23 -5.50 6.09
C MET A 323 -5.15 -6.70 5.83
N PHE A 324 -6.35 -6.45 5.32
CA PHE A 324 -7.33 -7.49 5.04
C PHE A 324 -8.18 -7.18 3.81
N GLY A 325 -8.90 -8.18 3.35
CA GLY A 325 -9.98 -7.99 2.38
C GLY A 325 -10.65 -9.31 2.04
N PHE A 326 -11.81 -9.20 1.39
CA PHE A 326 -12.57 -10.34 0.93
C PHE A 326 -13.36 -9.98 -0.32
N PHE A 327 -13.79 -11.01 -1.03
CA PHE A 327 -14.55 -10.92 -2.26
C PHE A 327 -15.75 -11.83 -2.18
N PHE A 328 -16.89 -11.37 -2.69
CA PHE A 328 -18.03 -12.25 -2.97
C PHE A 328 -17.74 -13.06 -4.22
N ASN A 329 -17.07 -14.20 -4.04
CA ASN A 329 -16.54 -15.03 -5.11
C ASN A 329 -16.63 -16.51 -4.71
N GLU A 330 -16.98 -17.36 -5.68
CA GLU A 330 -17.08 -18.82 -5.51
C GLU A 330 -15.72 -19.49 -5.33
N GLN A 331 -14.64 -18.87 -5.80
CA GLN A 331 -13.30 -19.43 -5.76
C GLN A 331 -12.32 -18.50 -5.02
N PRO A 332 -11.22 -19.05 -4.47
CA PRO A 332 -10.14 -18.23 -3.92
C PRO A 332 -9.61 -17.23 -4.95
N VAL A 333 -9.47 -15.96 -4.54
CA VAL A 333 -8.96 -14.90 -5.39
C VAL A 333 -7.44 -14.83 -5.29
N LYS A 334 -6.73 -15.19 -6.37
CA LYS A 334 -5.26 -15.22 -6.41
C LYS A 334 -4.64 -14.23 -7.38
N SER A 335 -5.44 -13.60 -8.22
CA SER A 335 -5.00 -12.58 -9.18
C SER A 335 -6.11 -11.56 -9.43
N PHE A 336 -5.78 -10.51 -10.19
CA PHE A 336 -6.76 -9.52 -10.62
C PHE A 336 -7.90 -10.16 -11.43
N GLU A 337 -7.58 -11.12 -12.30
CA GLU A 337 -8.56 -11.82 -13.13
C GLU A 337 -9.57 -12.61 -12.30
N ASP A 338 -9.18 -13.12 -11.13
CA ASP A 338 -10.11 -13.75 -10.19
C ASP A 338 -10.94 -12.69 -9.46
N ALA A 339 -10.32 -11.60 -9.00
CA ALA A 339 -11.02 -10.50 -8.32
C ALA A 339 -12.12 -9.92 -9.23
N ALA A 340 -11.84 -9.76 -10.53
CA ALA A 340 -12.77 -9.24 -11.52
C ALA A 340 -14.01 -10.13 -11.75
N LYS A 341 -14.00 -11.40 -11.33
CA LYS A 341 -15.16 -12.31 -11.40
C LYS A 341 -16.12 -12.17 -10.21
N SER A 342 -15.77 -11.36 -9.21
CA SER A 342 -16.57 -11.26 -7.98
C SER A 342 -17.82 -10.40 -8.17
N ASP A 343 -18.82 -10.64 -7.33
CA ASP A 343 -20.13 -9.97 -7.40
C ASP A 343 -20.07 -8.53 -6.86
N SER A 344 -19.77 -7.59 -7.76
CA SER A 344 -19.66 -6.15 -7.44
C SER A 344 -21.00 -5.52 -7.04
N ALA A 345 -22.12 -6.03 -7.57
CA ALA A 345 -23.45 -5.53 -7.22
C ALA A 345 -23.83 -5.93 -5.78
N LYS A 346 -23.47 -7.15 -5.36
CA LYS A 346 -23.61 -7.61 -3.98
C LYS A 346 -22.70 -6.84 -3.04
N PHE A 347 -21.43 -6.63 -3.41
CA PHE A 347 -20.53 -5.78 -2.63
C PHE A 347 -21.10 -4.37 -2.41
N ALA A 348 -21.67 -3.75 -3.45
CA ALA A 348 -22.27 -2.42 -3.32
C ALA A 348 -23.46 -2.38 -2.35
N LYS A 349 -24.30 -3.43 -2.33
CA LYS A 349 -25.41 -3.56 -1.36
C LYS A 349 -24.88 -3.78 0.06
N PHE A 350 -23.92 -4.68 0.22
CA PHE A 350 -23.27 -4.95 1.49
C PHE A 350 -22.59 -3.69 2.05
N HIS A 351 -21.78 -3.01 1.25
CA HIS A 351 -21.09 -1.76 1.62
C HIS A 351 -22.07 -0.70 2.12
N ARG A 352 -23.19 -0.50 1.40
CA ARG A 352 -24.23 0.43 1.83
C ARG A 352 -24.85 0.03 3.17
N GLY A 353 -25.21 -1.23 3.33
CA GLY A 353 -25.79 -1.72 4.59
C GLY A 353 -24.81 -1.58 5.76
N MET A 354 -23.52 -1.88 5.55
CA MET A 354 -22.48 -1.68 6.57
C MET A 354 -22.37 -0.22 6.98
N LEU A 355 -22.42 0.69 6.01
CA LEU A 355 -22.37 2.12 6.23
C LEU A 355 -23.58 2.63 7.04
N GLU A 356 -24.77 2.14 6.74
CA GLU A 356 -26.01 2.43 7.50
C GLU A 356 -25.93 1.96 8.97
N HIS A 357 -25.07 0.98 9.27
CA HIS A 357 -24.82 0.49 10.63
C HIS A 357 -23.59 1.13 11.30
N GLY A 358 -23.02 2.18 10.71
CA GLY A 358 -21.88 2.90 11.27
C GLY A 358 -20.55 2.17 11.05
N ILE A 359 -20.41 1.36 9.99
CA ILE A 359 -19.16 0.70 9.63
C ILE A 359 -18.65 1.25 8.30
N TYR A 360 -17.49 1.89 8.32
CA TYR A 360 -16.89 2.50 7.16
C TYR A 360 -15.79 1.61 6.56
N LEU A 361 -16.22 0.79 5.59
CA LEU A 361 -15.34 0.00 4.74
C LEU A 361 -14.94 0.80 3.50
N ALA A 362 -13.85 0.38 2.86
CA ALA A 362 -13.44 0.92 1.58
C ALA A 362 -14.62 0.84 0.57
N PRO A 363 -14.96 1.93 -0.14
CA PRO A 363 -16.09 2.00 -1.07
C PRO A 363 -15.84 1.28 -2.40
N SER A 364 -14.97 0.27 -2.41
CA SER A 364 -14.63 -0.55 -3.56
C SER A 364 -14.13 -1.91 -3.08
N MET A 365 -14.61 -2.98 -3.72
CA MET A 365 -14.08 -4.33 -3.53
C MET A 365 -12.63 -4.48 -4.05
N TYR A 366 -12.16 -3.51 -4.83
CA TYR A 366 -10.80 -3.46 -5.35
C TYR A 366 -9.85 -2.68 -4.43
N GLU A 367 -10.24 -2.44 -3.18
CA GLU A 367 -9.39 -1.81 -2.17
C GLU A 367 -9.25 -2.75 -0.97
N ALA A 368 -8.04 -2.88 -0.44
CA ALA A 368 -7.83 -3.53 0.84
C ALA A 368 -8.38 -2.67 1.99
N GLY A 369 -8.83 -3.35 3.05
CA GLY A 369 -9.16 -2.75 4.33
C GLY A 369 -7.97 -2.74 5.27
N PHE A 370 -8.01 -1.83 6.24
CA PHE A 370 -6.94 -1.62 7.21
C PHE A 370 -7.49 -1.58 8.63
N THR A 371 -6.81 -2.26 9.54
CA THR A 371 -6.96 -2.04 10.98
C THR A 371 -5.85 -1.14 11.50
N SER A 372 -6.00 -0.72 12.76
CA SER A 372 -5.05 0.13 13.48
C SER A 372 -4.94 -0.32 14.93
N LEU A 373 -3.91 0.16 15.64
CA LEU A 373 -3.73 -0.08 17.08
C LEU A 373 -4.87 0.48 17.95
N ALA A 374 -5.75 1.31 17.38
CA ALA A 374 -6.89 1.89 18.08
C ALA A 374 -8.19 1.06 17.95
N HIS A 375 -8.22 0.04 17.08
CA HIS A 375 -9.40 -0.81 16.91
C HIS A 375 -9.52 -1.78 18.07
N THR A 376 -10.60 -1.67 18.83
CA THR A 376 -10.85 -2.50 20.02
C THR A 376 -11.58 -3.80 19.69
N GLU A 377 -11.59 -4.77 20.61
CA GLU A 377 -12.41 -5.98 20.44
C GLU A 377 -13.91 -5.66 20.25
N ALA A 378 -14.41 -4.62 20.94
CA ALA A 378 -15.78 -4.14 20.80
C ALA A 378 -16.05 -3.56 19.40
N ASP A 379 -15.07 -2.88 18.79
CA ASP A 379 -15.19 -2.41 17.40
C ASP A 379 -15.37 -3.59 16.44
N ILE A 380 -14.57 -4.64 16.64
CA ILE A 380 -14.63 -5.85 15.83
C ILE A 380 -15.97 -6.58 16.03
N ASP A 381 -16.45 -6.71 17.26
CA ASP A 381 -17.75 -7.35 17.56
C ASP A 381 -18.92 -6.63 16.90
N ARG A 382 -18.98 -5.30 17.05
CA ARG A 382 -20.01 -4.48 16.40
C ARG A 382 -19.96 -4.59 14.87
N THR A 383 -18.75 -4.70 14.32
CA THR A 383 -18.56 -4.87 12.87
C THR A 383 -19.10 -6.21 12.38
N ILE A 384 -18.81 -7.30 13.10
CA ILE A 384 -19.29 -8.65 12.75
C ILE A 384 -20.80 -8.75 12.90
N GLU A 385 -21.37 -8.16 13.97
CA GLU A 385 -22.82 -8.10 14.19
C GLU A 385 -23.53 -7.37 13.05
N ALA A 386 -23.04 -6.18 12.67
CA ALA A 386 -23.55 -5.41 11.54
C ALA A 386 -23.46 -6.20 10.23
N ALA A 387 -22.32 -6.86 9.98
CA ALA A 387 -22.14 -7.68 8.78
C ALA A 387 -23.15 -8.81 8.72
N ASN A 388 -23.35 -9.56 9.82
CA ASN A 388 -24.32 -10.64 9.86
C ASN A 388 -25.76 -10.15 9.61
N LEU A 389 -26.14 -9.01 10.19
CA LEU A 389 -27.46 -8.42 9.98
C LEU A 389 -27.66 -8.01 8.50
N VAL A 390 -26.69 -7.29 7.92
CA VAL A 390 -26.75 -6.83 6.53
C VAL A 390 -26.80 -8.00 5.56
N LEU A 391 -25.96 -9.03 5.79
CA LEU A 391 -25.91 -10.22 4.96
C LEU A 391 -27.24 -10.99 4.98
N SER A 392 -27.91 -11.08 6.14
CA SER A 392 -29.23 -11.73 6.23
C SER A 392 -30.35 -11.04 5.41
N GLN A 393 -30.13 -9.78 5.00
CA GLN A 393 -31.10 -8.97 4.25
C GLN A 393 -30.82 -8.91 2.75
N ILE A 394 -29.67 -9.39 2.29
CA ILE A 394 -29.32 -9.44 0.87
C ILE A 394 -29.45 -10.86 0.34
N SER A 395 -29.88 -11.01 -0.91
CA SER A 395 -30.03 -12.34 -1.52
C SER A 395 -28.66 -13.03 -1.69
N PRO A 396 -28.56 -14.35 -1.39
CA PRO A 396 -27.38 -15.18 -1.56
C PRO A 396 -26.59 -14.96 -2.83
#